data_AF-A0A380BXK5-F1
#
_entry.id   AF-A0A380BXK5-F1
#
_cell.length_a   1.000
_cell.length_b   1.000
_cell.length_c   1.000
_cell.angle_alpha   90.00
_cell.angle_beta   90.00
_cell.angle_gamma   90.00
#
_symmetry.space_group_name_H-M   'P 1'
#
loop_
_entity.id
_entity.type
_entity.pdbx_description
1 polymer ?
#
loop_
_entity_poly.entity_id
_entity_poly.type
_entity_poly.pdbx_seq_one_letter_code
_entity_poly.pdbx_strand_id
1 'polypeptide(L)'
;MLNNDRVRPSYWHYRTFILSNQAIYTQTASFYPSNTMYQPNDGYAYNYWTDFYAPGVLGIYRSMEVAYANLPETERATKEVFLNAGKVVLFDEASKMIDNFGDIPFSEAGSLPTNSTIIKPKFDDQKELYYSFIDELKALNLYFEKASTNADFSKYDILNSGNIQKWRKYTNSLRLRLLMRISNVDETKARTEIMEMLGNATLYPLVDGSANPNYSPKADDILLYPLTNNTTSLRQALLEGPNHYATDYMLNKVMLPSNDPRIPVFYDKFGRTVAGKFIQNKEYKAMPIEFTSTDMENNFQDYAVLDSATFFDNVATPGIVINASEVNFIKAEAHLRWGNEADAKTAYDLGVKQSITFYYYLNNLNTSGLKTEQKPTEEIISAFVDNSAASFTGDATKKLELIITQKWLHFGYLQAQQAWSEYRRTELPKLTFQTAGLVNYANPPKRLTYPSTEVSNNNVNYQAVKSKDTRDTKIFWDIK
;
A
#
# COMPACT_ATOMS: atom_id res chain seq x y z
N MET A 1 -9.33 13.20 9.56
CA MET A 1 -9.11 12.14 8.56
C MET A 1 -7.63 11.88 8.32
N LEU A 2 -6.87 12.83 7.76
CA LEU A 2 -5.46 12.62 7.35
C LEU A 2 -4.44 12.63 8.50
N ASN A 3 -4.82 13.08 9.70
CA ASN A 3 -4.01 12.89 10.92
C ASN A 3 -4.34 11.53 11.55
N ASN A 4 -4.02 10.46 10.82
CA ASN A 4 -4.26 9.07 11.21
C ASN A 4 -2.96 8.26 11.05
N ASP A 5 -2.65 7.48 12.08
CA ASP A 5 -1.47 6.63 12.15
C ASP A 5 -1.45 5.53 11.07
N ARG A 6 -2.60 5.20 10.46
CA ARG A 6 -2.75 4.20 9.38
C ARG A 6 -2.37 4.69 7.99
N VAL A 7 -2.13 5.99 7.82
CA VAL A 7 -1.64 6.57 6.57
C VAL A 7 -0.15 6.95 6.68
N ARG A 8 0.33 7.25 7.90
CA ARG A 8 1.71 7.68 8.15
C ARG A 8 2.62 6.54 8.61
N PRO A 9 3.94 6.67 8.41
CA PRO A 9 4.94 5.84 9.07
C PRO A 9 4.91 6.03 10.58
N SER A 10 4.10 5.22 11.26
CA SER A 10 3.97 5.20 12.71
C SER A 10 4.32 3.82 13.24
N TYR A 11 4.83 3.79 14.47
CA TYR A 11 5.13 2.53 15.14
C TYR A 11 3.89 1.62 15.19
N TRP A 12 2.74 2.13 15.65
CA TRP A 12 1.54 1.33 15.84
C TRP A 12 1.00 0.75 14.53
N HIS A 13 1.01 1.50 13.44
CA HIS A 13 0.58 0.95 12.15
C HIS A 13 1.52 -0.17 11.66
N TYR A 14 2.83 0.07 11.70
CA TYR A 14 3.79 -0.88 11.14
C TYR A 14 3.96 -2.11 12.03
N ARG A 15 4.28 -1.91 13.31
CA ARG A 15 4.60 -2.99 14.24
C ARG A 15 3.41 -3.91 14.51
N THR A 16 2.22 -3.34 14.70
CA THR A 16 1.07 -4.11 15.18
C THR A 16 0.17 -4.62 14.08
N PHE A 17 0.22 -4.01 12.88
CA PHE A 17 -0.65 -4.42 11.78
C PHE A 17 0.15 -4.91 10.57
N ILE A 18 0.97 -4.06 9.96
CA ILE A 18 1.63 -4.37 8.68
C ILE A 18 2.67 -5.50 8.81
N LEU A 19 3.63 -5.37 9.74
CA LEU A 19 4.75 -6.29 9.94
C LEU A 19 4.35 -7.60 10.62
N SER A 20 3.19 -7.63 11.28
CA SER A 20 2.63 -8.80 11.97
C SER A 20 1.60 -9.56 11.12
N ASN A 21 1.15 -9.00 10.00
CA ASN A 21 0.17 -9.62 9.11
C ASN A 21 0.65 -9.56 7.65
N GLN A 22 0.31 -8.50 6.92
CA GLN A 22 0.41 -8.49 5.47
C GLN A 22 1.84 -8.69 4.97
N ALA A 23 2.84 -8.10 5.66
CA ALA A 23 4.24 -8.26 5.26
C ALA A 23 4.77 -9.68 5.44
N ILE A 24 4.19 -10.47 6.36
CA ILE A 24 4.46 -11.90 6.51
C ILE A 24 3.80 -12.67 5.37
N TYR A 25 2.54 -12.35 5.07
CA TYR A 25 1.75 -13.05 4.05
C TYR A 25 2.24 -12.80 2.62
N THR A 26 3.07 -11.78 2.43
CA THR A 26 3.71 -11.43 1.17
C THR A 26 5.23 -11.54 1.20
N GLN A 27 5.82 -11.92 2.34
CA GLN A 27 7.28 -11.99 2.53
C GLN A 27 8.02 -10.70 2.13
N THR A 28 7.38 -9.55 2.32
CA THR A 28 8.00 -8.22 2.12
C THR A 28 8.78 -7.76 3.34
N ALA A 29 8.64 -8.44 4.48
CA ALA A 29 9.49 -8.32 5.67
C ALA A 29 9.80 -9.71 6.22
N SER A 30 10.95 -9.84 6.89
CA SER A 30 11.33 -11.09 7.54
C SER A 30 10.47 -11.35 8.79
N PHE A 31 10.33 -12.60 9.20
CA PHE A 31 9.53 -13.03 10.35
C PHE A 31 10.16 -14.28 10.97
N TYR A 32 9.89 -14.54 12.25
CA TYR A 32 10.33 -15.78 12.89
C TYR A 32 9.42 -16.94 12.48
N PRO A 33 9.95 -18.01 11.89
CA PRO A 33 9.21 -19.24 11.68
C PRO A 33 8.73 -19.79 13.01
N SER A 34 7.42 -19.95 13.14
CA SER A 34 6.78 -20.41 14.37
C SER A 34 5.44 -21.05 14.08
N ASN A 35 4.92 -21.82 15.05
CA ASN A 35 3.61 -22.45 14.92
C ASN A 35 2.48 -21.42 14.75
N THR A 36 2.65 -20.18 15.22
CA THR A 36 1.62 -19.13 15.22
C THR A 36 1.89 -18.03 14.18
N MET A 37 2.86 -18.19 13.27
CA MET A 37 3.31 -17.10 12.38
C MET A 37 2.24 -16.54 11.43
N TYR A 38 1.16 -17.29 11.18
CA TYR A 38 0.01 -16.84 10.39
C TYR A 38 -1.25 -16.58 11.20
N GLN A 39 -1.14 -16.54 12.54
CA GLN A 39 -2.22 -16.18 13.45
C GLN A 39 -2.24 -14.67 13.69
N PRO A 40 -3.26 -13.94 13.21
CA PRO A 40 -3.43 -12.53 13.53
C PRO A 40 -3.68 -12.34 15.03
N ASN A 41 -3.21 -11.21 15.56
CA ASN A 41 -3.58 -10.77 16.90
C ASN A 41 -4.93 -10.04 16.85
N ASP A 42 -5.94 -10.53 17.57
CA ASP A 42 -7.30 -9.96 17.59
C ASP A 42 -7.31 -8.50 18.09
N GLY A 43 -6.51 -8.17 19.10
CA GLY A 43 -6.40 -6.79 19.60
C GLY A 43 -5.83 -5.81 18.57
N TYR A 44 -4.90 -6.27 17.74
CA TYR A 44 -4.36 -5.42 16.67
C TYR A 44 -5.33 -5.26 15.49
N ALA A 45 -6.06 -6.32 15.14
CA ALA A 45 -7.15 -6.25 14.16
C ALA A 45 -8.28 -5.33 14.65
N TYR A 46 -8.63 -5.43 15.93
CA TYR A 46 -9.56 -4.52 16.60
C TYR A 46 -9.12 -3.07 16.50
N ASN A 47 -7.87 -2.74 16.84
CA ASN A 47 -7.37 -1.37 16.76
C ASN A 47 -7.44 -0.81 15.32
N TYR A 48 -7.10 -1.62 14.32
CA TYR A 48 -7.23 -1.19 12.91
C TYR A 48 -8.70 -0.94 12.53
N TRP A 49 -9.60 -1.82 12.96
CA TRP A 49 -11.04 -1.67 12.77
C TRP A 49 -11.57 -0.39 13.44
N THR A 50 -11.20 -0.14 14.69
CA THR A 50 -11.63 1.06 15.42
C THR A 50 -11.08 2.36 14.83
N ASP A 51 -9.84 2.35 14.31
CA ASP A 51 -9.23 3.52 13.68
C ASP A 51 -9.94 3.94 12.38
N PHE A 52 -10.72 3.03 11.78
CA PHE A 52 -11.62 3.37 10.68
C PHE A 52 -12.95 3.97 11.18
N TYR A 53 -13.50 3.46 12.29
CA TYR A 53 -14.85 3.82 12.78
C TYR A 53 -14.93 4.98 13.80
N ALA A 54 -14.09 5.04 14.84
CA ALA A 54 -14.34 5.91 16.01
C ALA A 54 -13.09 6.68 16.53
N PRO A 55 -13.08 8.03 16.49
CA PRO A 55 -13.87 8.87 15.57
C PRO A 55 -13.52 8.57 14.10
N GLY A 56 -12.38 7.90 13.87
CA GLY A 56 -12.00 7.23 12.63
C GLY A 56 -12.08 8.04 11.34
N VAL A 57 -11.78 7.39 10.22
CA VAL A 57 -11.94 8.00 8.90
C VAL A 57 -13.43 8.17 8.57
N LEU A 58 -14.22 7.13 8.80
CA LEU A 58 -15.66 7.13 8.54
C LEU A 58 -16.41 8.10 9.46
N GLY A 59 -16.20 8.02 10.78
CA GLY A 59 -16.91 8.86 11.73
C GLY A 59 -16.59 10.36 11.59
N ILE A 60 -15.34 10.72 11.26
CA ILE A 60 -14.99 12.10 10.93
C ILE A 60 -15.67 12.53 9.64
N TYR A 61 -15.70 11.68 8.61
CA TYR A 61 -16.39 12.02 7.36
C TYR A 61 -17.89 12.23 7.57
N ARG A 62 -18.56 11.39 8.38
CA ARG A 62 -19.96 11.61 8.77
C ARG A 62 -20.17 12.93 9.49
N SER A 63 -19.25 13.30 10.38
CA SER A 63 -19.28 14.62 11.03
C SER A 63 -19.13 15.77 10.01
N MET A 64 -18.30 15.58 8.96
CA MET A 64 -18.14 16.55 7.89
C MET A 64 -19.43 16.72 7.07
N GLU A 65 -20.13 15.64 6.74
CA GLU A 65 -21.42 15.69 6.04
C GLU A 65 -22.45 16.52 6.80
N VAL A 66 -22.55 16.30 8.12
CA VAL A 66 -23.47 17.03 9.00
C VAL A 66 -23.10 18.50 9.11
N ALA A 67 -21.81 18.78 9.34
CA ALA A 67 -21.33 20.15 9.42
C ALA A 67 -21.62 20.89 8.11
N TYR A 68 -21.35 20.26 6.97
CA TYR A 68 -21.61 20.82 5.64
C TYR A 68 -23.10 21.08 5.39
N ALA A 69 -23.97 20.14 5.76
CA ALA A 69 -25.43 20.27 5.58
C ALA A 69 -26.02 21.44 6.40
N ASN A 70 -25.41 21.77 7.55
CA ASN A 70 -25.85 22.86 8.43
C ASN A 70 -25.27 24.24 8.04
N LEU A 71 -24.41 24.33 7.02
CA LEU A 71 -23.86 25.61 6.55
C LEU A 71 -24.87 26.38 5.68
N PRO A 72 -24.86 27.73 5.73
CA PRO A 72 -25.54 28.56 4.73
C PRO A 72 -25.08 28.22 3.31
N GLU A 73 -25.96 28.38 2.33
CA GLU A 73 -25.68 28.08 0.92
C GLU A 73 -24.43 28.79 0.37
N THR A 74 -24.24 30.05 0.77
CA THR A 74 -23.06 30.85 0.40
C THR A 74 -21.74 30.28 0.93
N GLU A 75 -21.77 29.60 2.08
CA GLU A 75 -20.58 28.99 2.68
C GLU A 75 -20.31 27.59 2.12
N ARG A 76 -21.37 26.82 1.80
CA ARG A 76 -21.28 25.47 1.23
C ARG A 76 -20.42 25.43 -0.04
N ALA A 77 -20.53 26.42 -0.92
CA ALA A 77 -19.71 26.50 -2.13
C ALA A 77 -18.19 26.47 -1.83
N THR A 78 -17.76 27.07 -0.72
CA THR A 78 -16.33 27.11 -0.33
C THR A 78 -15.86 25.87 0.43
N LYS A 79 -16.80 25.07 0.96
CA LYS A 79 -16.52 23.88 1.78
C LYS A 79 -16.73 22.56 1.02
N GLU A 80 -17.35 22.59 -0.15
CA GLU A 80 -17.60 21.40 -0.98
C GLU A 80 -16.30 20.67 -1.35
N VAL A 81 -15.22 21.43 -1.61
CA VAL A 81 -13.90 20.85 -1.91
C VAL A 81 -13.35 20.01 -0.75
N PHE A 82 -13.63 20.38 0.51
CA PHE A 82 -13.24 19.58 1.68
C PHE A 82 -14.01 18.27 1.73
N LEU A 83 -15.32 18.33 1.47
CA LEU A 83 -16.18 17.15 1.49
C LEU A 83 -15.76 16.16 0.41
N ASN A 84 -15.59 16.62 -0.83
CA ASN A 84 -15.21 15.76 -1.96
C ASN A 84 -13.77 15.22 -1.81
N ALA A 85 -12.81 16.00 -1.31
CA ALA A 85 -11.48 15.48 -0.98
C ALA A 85 -11.52 14.45 0.16
N GLY A 86 -12.30 14.71 1.22
CA GLY A 86 -12.54 13.76 2.30
C GLY A 86 -13.16 12.46 1.81
N LYS A 87 -14.06 12.52 0.81
CA LYS A 87 -14.73 11.36 0.23
C LYS A 87 -13.76 10.45 -0.51
N VAL A 88 -12.80 11.01 -1.26
CA VAL A 88 -11.72 10.23 -1.90
C VAL A 88 -10.91 9.47 -0.84
N VAL A 89 -10.55 10.13 0.28
CA VAL A 89 -9.83 9.49 1.39
C VAL A 89 -10.68 8.39 2.04
N LEU A 90 -11.98 8.64 2.23
CA LEU A 90 -12.89 7.64 2.77
C LEU A 90 -12.94 6.39 1.88
N PHE A 91 -13.04 6.56 0.56
CA PHE A 91 -13.09 5.42 -0.37
C PHE A 91 -11.78 4.64 -0.42
N ASP A 92 -10.61 5.30 -0.34
CA ASP A 92 -9.33 4.59 -0.25
C ASP A 92 -9.28 3.73 1.02
N GLU A 93 -9.58 4.31 2.18
CA GLU A 93 -9.55 3.60 3.46
C GLU A 93 -10.65 2.53 3.58
N ALA A 94 -11.84 2.77 3.02
CA ALA A 94 -12.92 1.79 3.00
C ALA A 94 -12.59 0.61 2.06
N SER A 95 -11.95 0.86 0.92
CA SER A 95 -11.48 -0.21 0.03
C SER A 95 -10.42 -1.08 0.72
N LYS A 96 -9.55 -0.49 1.53
CA LYS A 96 -8.59 -1.19 2.39
C LYS A 96 -9.26 -2.05 3.46
N MET A 97 -10.35 -1.55 4.06
CA MET A 97 -11.17 -2.32 4.99
C MET A 97 -11.81 -3.54 4.30
N ILE A 98 -12.40 -3.34 3.11
CA ILE A 98 -12.96 -4.45 2.31
C ILE A 98 -11.87 -5.46 1.94
N ASP A 99 -10.72 -5.00 1.46
CA ASP A 99 -9.60 -5.86 1.10
C ASP A 99 -9.08 -6.69 2.28
N ASN A 100 -9.18 -6.19 3.51
CA ASN A 100 -8.78 -6.94 4.70
C ASN A 100 -9.89 -7.87 5.22
N PHE A 101 -11.14 -7.41 5.27
CA PHE A 101 -12.22 -8.06 6.05
C PHE A 101 -13.46 -8.44 5.24
N GLY A 102 -13.58 -8.09 3.97
CA GLY A 102 -14.78 -8.36 3.17
C GLY A 102 -15.91 -7.38 3.48
N ASP A 103 -17.11 -7.89 3.81
CA ASP A 103 -18.28 -7.05 4.08
C ASP A 103 -18.00 -6.12 5.28
N ILE A 104 -18.44 -4.87 5.25
CA ILE A 104 -18.16 -3.89 6.31
C ILE A 104 -19.38 -3.04 6.62
N PRO A 105 -19.60 -2.62 7.88
CA PRO A 105 -20.56 -1.56 8.14
C PRO A 105 -20.15 -0.24 7.48
N PHE A 106 -21.01 0.34 6.63
CA PHE A 106 -20.64 1.55 5.90
C PHE A 106 -21.79 2.56 5.77
N SER A 107 -22.92 2.18 5.19
CA SER A 107 -24.04 3.06 4.89
C SER A 107 -24.76 3.56 6.15
N GLU A 108 -24.88 2.69 7.16
CA GLU A 108 -25.53 3.01 8.45
C GLU A 108 -24.53 3.37 9.55
N ALA A 109 -23.23 3.19 9.28
CA ALA A 109 -22.20 3.41 10.27
C ALA A 109 -21.88 4.92 10.44
N GLY A 110 -21.58 5.29 11.69
CA GLY A 110 -21.39 6.68 12.10
C GLY A 110 -22.71 7.41 12.42
N SER A 111 -23.75 6.70 12.89
CA SER A 111 -25.03 7.31 13.27
C SER A 111 -24.88 8.38 14.37
N LEU A 112 -24.04 8.13 15.38
CA LEU A 112 -23.80 9.06 16.50
C LEU A 112 -23.43 10.49 16.06
N PRO A 113 -22.40 10.71 15.24
CA PRO A 113 -22.10 12.06 14.74
C PRO A 113 -23.18 12.61 13.79
N THR A 114 -23.99 11.76 13.15
CA THR A 114 -25.04 12.22 12.22
C THR A 114 -26.32 12.71 12.88
N ASN A 115 -26.84 11.97 13.86
CA ASN A 115 -28.17 12.20 14.40
C ASN A 115 -28.26 11.92 15.92
N SER A 116 -27.11 11.72 16.59
CA SER A 116 -27.04 11.41 18.01
C SER A 116 -27.81 10.15 18.43
N THR A 117 -28.03 9.20 17.51
CA THR A 117 -28.59 7.88 17.80
C THR A 117 -27.53 6.80 17.76
N ILE A 118 -27.61 5.83 18.67
CA ILE A 118 -26.78 4.63 18.64
C ILE A 118 -27.50 3.59 17.78
N ILE A 119 -26.99 3.38 16.57
CA ILE A 119 -27.43 2.30 15.68
C ILE A 119 -26.32 1.24 15.67
N LYS A 120 -26.72 -0.02 15.68
CA LYS A 120 -25.83 -1.15 15.39
C LYS A 120 -25.90 -1.38 13.88
N PRO A 121 -24.91 -0.90 13.10
CA PRO A 121 -25.02 -0.88 11.64
C PRO A 121 -24.92 -2.29 11.06
N LYS A 122 -25.67 -2.55 9.98
CA LYS A 122 -25.50 -3.78 9.20
C LYS A 122 -24.14 -3.80 8.49
N PHE A 123 -23.70 -5.00 8.08
CA PHE A 123 -22.55 -5.18 7.22
C PHE A 123 -23.02 -5.07 5.77
N ASP A 124 -22.52 -4.07 5.05
CA ASP A 124 -22.84 -3.87 3.64
C ASP A 124 -22.01 -4.80 2.76
N ASP A 125 -22.60 -5.22 1.64
CA ASP A 125 -21.97 -6.14 0.72
C ASP A 125 -20.70 -5.53 0.11
N GLN A 126 -19.59 -6.25 0.25
CA GLN A 126 -18.29 -5.80 -0.21
C GLN A 126 -18.24 -5.51 -1.71
N LYS A 127 -18.96 -6.27 -2.55
CA LYS A 127 -18.95 -6.09 -4.00
C LYS A 127 -19.74 -4.85 -4.38
N GLU A 128 -20.94 -4.68 -3.83
CA GLU A 128 -21.77 -3.50 -4.09
C GLU A 128 -21.05 -2.20 -3.69
N LEU A 129 -20.42 -2.17 -2.51
CA LEU A 129 -19.62 -1.03 -2.07
C LEU A 129 -18.42 -0.77 -2.99
N TYR A 130 -17.68 -1.81 -3.40
CA TYR A 130 -16.50 -1.61 -4.25
C TYR A 130 -16.89 -0.99 -5.61
N TYR A 131 -18.03 -1.41 -6.18
CA TYR A 131 -18.52 -0.87 -7.44
C TYR A 131 -19.05 0.56 -7.28
N SER A 132 -19.74 0.85 -6.18
CA SER A 132 -20.18 2.22 -5.90
C SER A 132 -18.97 3.16 -5.75
N PHE A 133 -17.89 2.73 -5.08
CA PHE A 133 -16.68 3.54 -4.97
C PHE A 133 -16.06 3.83 -6.34
N ILE A 134 -15.99 2.83 -7.23
CA ILE A 134 -15.47 3.00 -8.61
C ILE A 134 -16.29 4.05 -9.39
N ASP A 135 -17.61 3.96 -9.32
CA ASP A 135 -18.52 4.85 -10.06
C ASP A 135 -18.51 6.27 -9.46
N GLU A 136 -18.47 6.38 -8.13
CA GLU A 136 -18.40 7.67 -7.45
C GLU A 136 -17.04 8.36 -7.64
N LEU A 137 -15.93 7.62 -7.73
CA LEU A 137 -14.64 8.19 -8.10
C LEU A 137 -14.65 8.74 -9.54
N LYS A 138 -15.41 8.15 -10.47
CA LYS A 138 -15.62 8.72 -11.82
C LYS A 138 -16.34 10.07 -11.72
N ALA A 139 -17.37 10.18 -10.87
CA ALA A 139 -18.08 11.44 -10.64
C ALA A 139 -17.18 12.50 -9.97
N LEU A 140 -16.38 12.10 -8.97
CA LEU A 140 -15.43 12.97 -8.28
C LEU A 140 -14.36 13.54 -9.22
N ASN A 141 -13.91 12.76 -10.22
CA ASN A 141 -13.02 13.27 -11.27
C ASN A 141 -13.66 14.46 -12.03
N LEU A 142 -14.93 14.34 -12.41
CA LEU A 142 -15.67 15.41 -13.11
C LEU A 142 -15.90 16.64 -12.22
N TYR A 143 -16.04 16.42 -10.91
CA TYR A 143 -16.07 17.52 -9.94
C TYR A 143 -14.71 18.25 -9.89
N PHE A 144 -13.60 17.53 -9.69
CA PHE A 144 -12.27 18.14 -9.57
C PHE A 144 -11.77 18.79 -10.87
N GLU A 145 -12.33 18.42 -12.03
CA GLU A 145 -12.10 19.13 -13.28
C GLU A 145 -12.50 20.61 -13.21
N LYS A 146 -13.59 20.91 -12.48
CA LYS A 146 -14.19 22.25 -12.39
C LYS A 146 -13.90 22.94 -11.06
N ALA A 147 -13.45 22.18 -10.06
CA ALA A 147 -13.19 22.69 -8.73
C ALA A 147 -12.03 23.68 -8.71
N SER A 148 -12.11 24.62 -7.77
CA SER A 148 -11.03 25.57 -7.47
C SER A 148 -10.62 25.44 -5.99
N THR A 149 -9.36 25.77 -5.71
CA THR A 149 -8.88 25.86 -4.33
C THR A 149 -9.27 27.19 -3.70
N ASN A 150 -9.26 27.25 -2.37
CA ASN A 150 -9.38 28.48 -1.60
C ASN A 150 -8.35 28.49 -0.46
N ALA A 151 -8.20 29.64 0.20
CA ALA A 151 -7.17 29.84 1.22
C ALA A 151 -7.29 28.84 2.40
N ASP A 152 -8.52 28.54 2.83
CA ASP A 152 -8.75 27.56 3.89
C ASP A 152 -8.34 26.16 3.43
N PHE A 153 -8.78 25.74 2.24
CA PHE A 153 -8.46 24.40 1.73
C PHE A 153 -6.96 24.21 1.59
N SER A 154 -6.26 25.16 0.97
CA SER A 154 -4.79 25.11 0.85
C SER A 154 -4.08 25.04 2.19
N LYS A 155 -4.61 25.71 3.22
CA LYS A 155 -4.03 25.71 4.57
C LYS A 155 -4.23 24.39 5.32
N TYR A 156 -5.42 23.79 5.21
CA TYR A 156 -5.78 22.60 5.98
C TYR A 156 -5.53 21.28 5.26
N ASP A 157 -5.35 21.30 3.94
CA ASP A 157 -4.96 20.13 3.15
C ASP A 157 -3.47 19.81 3.34
N ILE A 158 -3.19 18.98 4.34
CA ILE A 158 -1.83 18.50 4.62
C ILE A 158 -1.34 17.42 3.63
N LEU A 159 -2.18 16.95 2.70
CA LEU A 159 -1.80 15.91 1.74
C LEU A 159 -1.32 16.54 0.42
N ASN A 160 -2.11 17.44 -0.16
CA ASN A 160 -1.82 18.05 -1.47
C ASN A 160 -1.71 19.58 -1.43
N SER A 161 -1.76 20.19 -0.25
CA SER A 161 -1.62 21.65 -0.07
C SER A 161 -2.59 22.47 -0.93
N GLY A 162 -3.81 21.97 -1.12
CA GLY A 162 -4.85 22.61 -1.93
C GLY A 162 -4.68 22.41 -3.44
N ASN A 163 -3.74 21.57 -3.88
CA ASN A 163 -3.54 21.30 -5.30
C ASN A 163 -4.66 20.40 -5.84
N ILE A 164 -5.65 21.02 -6.49
CA ILE A 164 -6.80 20.35 -7.08
C ILE A 164 -6.39 19.32 -8.14
N GLN A 165 -5.34 19.59 -8.93
CA GLN A 165 -4.87 18.64 -9.94
C GLN A 165 -4.27 17.38 -9.29
N LYS A 166 -3.58 17.50 -8.15
CA LYS A 166 -3.13 16.32 -7.39
C LYS A 166 -4.31 15.54 -6.82
N TRP A 167 -5.36 16.19 -6.33
CA TRP A 167 -6.60 15.50 -5.91
C TRP A 167 -7.31 14.79 -7.07
N ARG A 168 -7.39 15.42 -8.25
CA ARG A 168 -7.96 14.80 -9.46
C ARG A 168 -7.13 13.57 -9.88
N LYS A 169 -5.80 13.71 -9.91
CA LYS A 169 -4.88 12.59 -10.20
C LYS A 169 -5.01 11.46 -9.20
N TYR A 170 -5.09 11.77 -7.90
CA TYR A 170 -5.31 10.78 -6.84
C TYR A 170 -6.63 10.03 -7.07
N THR A 171 -7.72 10.76 -7.30
CA THR A 171 -9.06 10.20 -7.55
C THR A 171 -9.05 9.18 -8.71
N ASN A 172 -8.48 9.56 -9.85
CA ASN A 172 -8.40 8.68 -11.01
C ASN A 172 -7.46 7.49 -10.77
N SER A 173 -6.34 7.70 -10.08
CA SER A 173 -5.37 6.62 -9.83
C SER A 173 -5.90 5.61 -8.84
N LEU A 174 -6.67 6.04 -7.83
CA LEU A 174 -7.42 5.16 -6.95
C LEU A 174 -8.47 4.37 -7.74
N ARG A 175 -9.26 5.04 -8.59
CA ARG A 175 -10.23 4.35 -9.46
C ARG A 175 -9.55 3.29 -10.33
N LEU A 176 -8.40 3.61 -10.92
CA LEU A 176 -7.59 2.68 -11.71
C LEU A 176 -7.14 1.46 -10.88
N ARG A 177 -6.68 1.67 -9.65
CA ARG A 177 -6.34 0.58 -8.70
C ARG A 177 -7.55 -0.31 -8.41
N LEU A 178 -8.71 0.27 -8.11
CA LEU A 178 -9.93 -0.49 -7.80
C LEU A 178 -10.45 -1.27 -9.03
N LEU A 179 -10.42 -0.67 -10.22
CA LEU A 179 -10.79 -1.35 -11.47
C LEU A 179 -9.84 -2.52 -11.76
N MET A 180 -8.53 -2.34 -11.56
CA MET A 180 -7.59 -3.45 -11.73
C MET A 180 -7.78 -4.54 -10.68
N ARG A 181 -8.19 -4.17 -9.45
CA ARG A 181 -8.51 -5.13 -8.38
C ARG A 181 -9.61 -6.10 -8.82
N ILE A 182 -10.67 -5.60 -9.45
CA ILE A 182 -11.82 -6.42 -9.88
C ILE A 182 -11.61 -7.15 -11.21
N SER A 183 -10.48 -6.94 -11.88
CA SER A 183 -10.27 -7.34 -13.28
C SER A 183 -10.31 -8.84 -13.58
N ASN A 184 -10.24 -9.69 -12.56
CA ASN A 184 -10.43 -11.14 -12.71
C ASN A 184 -11.90 -11.53 -12.54
N VAL A 185 -12.63 -10.88 -11.62
CA VAL A 185 -14.05 -11.18 -11.33
C VAL A 185 -15.02 -10.46 -12.29
N ASP A 186 -14.63 -9.29 -12.79
CA ASP A 186 -15.37 -8.54 -13.82
C ASP A 186 -14.39 -7.87 -14.78
N GLU A 187 -13.85 -8.70 -15.67
CA GLU A 187 -12.95 -8.23 -16.74
C GLU A 187 -13.65 -7.27 -17.70
N THR A 188 -14.97 -7.40 -17.90
CA THR A 188 -15.69 -6.57 -18.87
C THR A 188 -15.74 -5.11 -18.43
N LYS A 189 -16.15 -4.85 -17.18
CA LYS A 189 -16.14 -3.49 -16.62
C LYS A 189 -14.72 -2.95 -16.51
N ALA A 190 -13.79 -3.76 -15.96
CA ALA A 190 -12.40 -3.36 -15.79
C ALA A 190 -11.75 -2.96 -17.12
N ARG A 191 -11.82 -3.80 -18.16
CA ARG A 191 -11.26 -3.52 -19.48
C ARG A 191 -11.86 -2.25 -20.07
N THR A 192 -13.19 -2.14 -20.08
CA THR A 192 -13.88 -1.02 -20.73
C THR A 192 -13.46 0.31 -20.11
N GLU A 193 -13.51 0.40 -18.78
CA GLU A 193 -13.26 1.65 -18.07
C GLU A 193 -11.77 1.98 -17.96
N ILE A 194 -10.90 0.99 -17.80
CA ILE A 194 -9.45 1.23 -17.79
C ILE A 194 -9.00 1.70 -19.16
N MET A 195 -9.39 1.02 -20.25
CA MET A 195 -8.96 1.44 -21.59
C MET A 195 -9.53 2.82 -21.98
N GLU A 196 -10.74 3.18 -21.50
CA GLU A 196 -11.26 4.56 -21.61
C GLU A 196 -10.34 5.56 -20.90
N MET A 197 -9.92 5.26 -19.67
CA MET A 197 -9.03 6.12 -18.89
C MET A 197 -7.67 6.31 -19.58
N LEU A 198 -7.06 5.21 -20.03
CA LEU A 198 -5.74 5.25 -20.67
C LEU A 198 -5.77 5.91 -22.05
N GLY A 199 -6.90 5.81 -22.76
CA GLY A 199 -7.11 6.49 -24.04
C GLY A 199 -7.42 8.00 -23.92
N ASN A 200 -7.66 8.52 -22.71
CA ASN A 200 -8.04 9.92 -22.49
C ASN A 200 -7.37 10.53 -21.25
N ALA A 201 -6.05 10.72 -21.34
CA ALA A 201 -5.24 11.27 -20.25
C ALA A 201 -5.64 12.71 -19.84
N THR A 202 -6.28 13.49 -20.73
CA THR A 202 -6.79 14.83 -20.40
C THR A 202 -7.99 14.74 -19.44
N LEU A 203 -8.92 13.83 -19.69
CA LEU A 203 -10.09 13.64 -18.82
C LEU A 203 -9.73 12.88 -17.55
N TYR A 204 -8.79 11.94 -17.64
CA TYR A 204 -8.37 11.07 -16.55
C TYR A 204 -6.86 11.21 -16.26
N PRO A 205 -6.39 12.39 -15.80
CA PRO A 205 -5.00 12.54 -15.43
C PRO A 205 -4.68 11.59 -14.27
N LEU A 206 -3.51 10.95 -14.30
CA LEU A 206 -3.06 9.97 -13.33
C LEU A 206 -1.81 10.44 -12.57
N VAL A 207 -1.56 9.81 -11.44
CA VAL A 207 -0.29 9.86 -10.70
C VAL A 207 0.66 8.92 -11.40
N ASP A 208 1.12 9.22 -12.61
CA ASP A 208 1.99 8.36 -13.41
C ASP A 208 3.34 9.00 -13.78
N GLY A 209 3.60 10.19 -13.20
CA GLY A 209 4.76 11.02 -13.53
C GLY A 209 4.78 11.57 -14.96
N SER A 210 3.78 11.25 -15.79
CA SER A 210 3.56 11.75 -17.16
C SER A 210 4.79 11.67 -18.08
N ALA A 211 5.60 10.61 -17.96
CA ALA A 211 6.90 10.46 -18.65
C ALA A 211 7.85 11.67 -18.47
N ASN A 212 7.70 12.42 -17.38
CA ASN A 212 8.51 13.57 -17.05
C ASN A 212 9.97 13.11 -16.82
N PRO A 213 10.95 13.61 -17.61
CA PRO A 213 12.36 13.28 -17.39
C PRO A 213 12.88 13.79 -16.04
N ASN A 214 12.16 14.74 -15.42
CA ASN A 214 12.43 15.29 -14.10
C ASN A 214 11.43 14.79 -13.05
N TYR A 215 10.90 13.56 -13.21
CA TYR A 215 10.02 12.94 -12.20
C TYR A 215 10.62 13.09 -10.80
N SER A 216 9.82 13.63 -9.89
CA SER A 216 10.18 13.83 -8.49
C SER A 216 9.04 13.30 -7.62
N PRO A 217 9.28 12.29 -6.76
CA PRO A 217 8.26 11.77 -5.86
C PRO A 217 7.55 12.88 -5.07
N LYS A 218 8.28 13.92 -4.66
CA LYS A 218 7.69 15.06 -3.94
C LYS A 218 6.66 15.85 -4.76
N ALA A 219 6.96 16.09 -6.03
CA ALA A 219 6.08 16.86 -6.89
C ALA A 219 4.92 15.99 -7.41
N ASP A 220 5.23 14.79 -7.86
CA ASP A 220 4.36 13.99 -8.71
C ASP A 220 3.52 12.96 -7.94
N ASP A 221 4.03 12.40 -6.84
CA ASP A 221 3.31 11.37 -6.05
C ASP A 221 2.38 11.99 -5.01
N ILE A 222 1.48 11.17 -4.46
CA ILE A 222 0.58 11.53 -3.37
C ILE A 222 1.18 10.97 -2.07
N LEU A 223 1.91 11.85 -1.38
CA LEU A 223 2.68 11.52 -0.18
C LEU A 223 2.22 12.39 0.99
N LEU A 224 1.93 11.75 2.12
CA LEU A 224 1.59 12.44 3.36
C LEU A 224 2.87 12.70 4.15
N TYR A 225 3.41 13.91 4.05
CA TYR A 225 4.64 14.25 4.75
C TYR A 225 4.47 14.27 6.27
N PRO A 226 5.52 13.91 7.03
CA PRO A 226 5.55 14.09 8.46
C PRO A 226 5.22 15.52 8.87
N LEU A 227 4.44 15.68 9.94
CA LEU A 227 4.25 16.98 10.57
C LEU A 227 5.56 17.44 11.23
N THR A 228 5.70 18.74 11.44
CA THR A 228 6.93 19.34 12.01
C THR A 228 7.27 18.87 13.42
N ASN A 229 6.31 18.30 14.14
CA ASN A 229 6.48 17.72 15.47
C ASN A 229 6.63 16.19 15.45
N ASN A 230 6.66 15.55 14.27
CA ASN A 230 6.91 14.12 14.18
C ASN A 230 8.39 13.84 14.42
N THR A 231 8.68 13.09 15.48
CA THR A 231 10.04 12.67 15.83
C THR A 231 10.23 11.16 15.74
N THR A 232 9.19 10.43 15.33
CA THR A 232 9.19 8.97 15.27
C THR A 232 9.84 8.48 13.98
N SER A 233 10.71 7.48 14.11
CA SER A 233 11.21 6.67 13.00
C SER A 233 10.61 5.25 13.05
N LEU A 234 10.80 4.47 11.99
CA LEU A 234 10.34 3.07 11.95
C LEU A 234 11.27 2.10 12.69
N ARG A 235 12.40 2.58 13.23
CA ARG A 235 13.42 1.76 13.92
C ARG A 235 12.81 0.81 14.94
N GLN A 236 12.01 1.32 15.88
CA GLN A 236 11.45 0.48 16.95
C GLN A 236 10.51 -0.59 16.40
N ALA A 237 9.68 -0.24 15.40
CA ALA A 237 8.77 -1.21 14.78
C ALA A 237 9.53 -2.35 14.08
N LEU A 238 10.68 -2.04 13.48
CA LEU A 238 11.51 -3.00 12.74
C LEU A 238 12.39 -3.87 13.65
N LEU A 239 12.88 -3.34 14.78
CA LEU A 239 13.80 -4.03 15.70
C LEU A 239 13.11 -4.86 16.78
N GLU A 240 11.81 -4.68 17.02
CA GLU A 240 11.05 -5.51 17.95
C GLU A 240 10.77 -6.93 17.45
N GLY A 241 11.12 -7.20 16.19
CA GLY A 241 11.09 -8.52 15.59
C GLY A 241 12.26 -8.68 14.62
N PRO A 242 12.30 -9.79 13.88
CA PRO A 242 13.30 -10.01 12.84
C PRO A 242 12.95 -9.26 11.55
N ASN A 243 11.95 -8.37 11.58
CA ASN A 243 11.38 -7.70 10.40
C ASN A 243 12.37 -6.87 9.61
N HIS A 244 13.49 -6.51 10.24
CA HIS A 244 14.56 -5.76 9.63
C HIS A 244 15.53 -6.59 8.78
N TYR A 245 15.53 -7.92 8.86
CA TYR A 245 16.39 -8.71 7.99
C TYR A 245 15.86 -8.73 6.55
N ALA A 246 16.78 -8.76 5.58
CA ALA A 246 16.43 -8.92 4.17
C ALA A 246 15.69 -10.24 3.93
N THR A 247 14.66 -10.23 3.09
CA THR A 247 13.86 -11.41 2.78
C THR A 247 14.43 -12.20 1.61
N ASP A 248 14.37 -13.53 1.69
CA ASP A 248 14.99 -14.44 0.71
C ASP A 248 14.55 -14.14 -0.72
N TYR A 249 13.24 -14.15 -0.97
CA TYR A 249 12.72 -13.96 -2.32
C TYR A 249 13.10 -12.58 -2.88
N MET A 250 12.97 -11.51 -2.09
CA MET A 250 13.25 -10.15 -2.55
C MET A 250 14.73 -9.99 -2.90
N LEU A 251 15.62 -10.28 -1.97
CA LEU A 251 17.05 -10.03 -2.17
C LEU A 251 17.70 -11.13 -3.02
N ASN A 252 17.57 -12.41 -2.64
CA ASN A 252 18.31 -13.49 -3.26
C ASN A 252 17.72 -13.95 -4.60
N LYS A 253 16.40 -13.83 -4.80
CA LYS A 253 15.73 -14.34 -6.03
C LYS A 253 15.38 -13.26 -7.04
N VAL A 254 15.16 -12.01 -6.61
CA VAL A 254 14.79 -10.91 -7.50
C VAL A 254 15.95 -9.91 -7.69
N MET A 255 16.47 -9.35 -6.59
CA MET A 255 17.39 -8.21 -6.69
C MET A 255 18.82 -8.61 -7.06
N LEU A 256 19.39 -9.63 -6.40
CA LEU A 256 20.77 -10.06 -6.69
C LEU A 256 20.94 -10.61 -8.11
N PRO A 257 20.07 -11.49 -8.64
CA PRO A 257 20.21 -12.00 -10.00
C PRO A 257 20.08 -10.93 -11.09
N SER A 258 19.43 -9.80 -10.78
CA SER A 258 19.25 -8.69 -11.71
C SER A 258 20.27 -7.57 -11.54
N ASN A 259 21.19 -7.68 -10.56
CA ASN A 259 22.08 -6.58 -10.14
C ASN A 259 21.30 -5.29 -9.86
N ASP A 260 20.21 -5.42 -9.10
CA ASP A 260 19.25 -4.35 -8.90
C ASP A 260 19.87 -3.10 -8.24
N PRO A 261 19.80 -1.93 -8.89
CA PRO A 261 20.38 -0.69 -8.35
C PRO A 261 19.70 -0.23 -7.07
N ARG A 262 18.54 -0.81 -6.67
CA ARG A 262 17.89 -0.49 -5.39
C ARG A 262 18.55 -1.17 -4.19
N ILE A 263 19.42 -2.18 -4.37
CA ILE A 263 20.03 -2.91 -3.24
C ILE A 263 20.67 -1.98 -2.21
N PRO A 264 21.50 -0.97 -2.58
CA PRO A 264 22.17 -0.10 -1.59
C PRO A 264 21.22 0.81 -0.79
N VAL A 265 20.04 1.11 -1.31
CA VAL A 265 19.01 1.90 -0.59
C VAL A 265 17.94 1.01 0.04
N PHE A 266 17.95 -0.30 -0.25
CA PHE A 266 17.09 -1.25 0.44
C PHE A 266 17.77 -1.86 1.65
N TYR A 267 19.07 -2.12 1.55
CA TYR A 267 19.79 -2.93 2.52
C TYR A 267 21.15 -2.37 2.90
N ASP A 268 21.45 -2.48 4.19
CA ASP A 268 22.79 -2.42 4.73
C ASP A 268 23.38 -3.84 4.79
N LYS A 269 24.68 -3.95 4.46
CA LYS A 269 25.42 -5.16 4.81
C LYS A 269 25.64 -5.12 6.32
N PHE A 270 25.13 -6.12 7.03
CA PHE A 270 25.36 -6.27 8.45
C PHE A 270 26.78 -6.81 8.72
N GLY A 271 27.04 -7.37 9.90
CA GLY A 271 28.37 -7.87 10.21
C GLY A 271 28.58 -8.29 11.66
N ARG A 272 29.85 -8.46 12.01
CA ARG A 272 30.29 -8.98 13.32
C ARG A 272 31.18 -7.96 14.02
N THR A 273 31.02 -7.82 15.33
CA THR A 273 31.97 -7.05 16.14
C THR A 273 33.11 -7.97 16.56
N VAL A 274 34.32 -7.70 16.06
CA VAL A 274 35.55 -8.45 16.39
C VAL A 274 36.52 -7.49 17.06
N ALA A 275 36.97 -7.83 18.27
CA ALA A 275 37.88 -7.00 19.07
C ALA A 275 37.42 -5.53 19.20
N GLY A 276 36.10 -5.32 19.42
CA GLY A 276 35.51 -3.99 19.59
C GLY A 276 35.31 -3.19 18.29
N LYS A 277 35.59 -3.77 17.11
CA LYS A 277 35.36 -3.12 15.81
C LYS A 277 34.29 -3.87 15.03
N PHE A 278 33.33 -3.14 14.50
CA PHE A 278 32.34 -3.69 13.58
C PHE A 278 32.99 -4.00 12.23
N ILE A 279 32.90 -5.25 11.78
CA ILE A 279 33.38 -5.73 10.50
C ILE A 279 32.16 -6.05 9.64
N GLN A 280 31.95 -5.25 8.61
CA GLN A 280 30.86 -5.42 7.65
C GLN A 280 31.07 -6.66 6.77
N ASN A 281 29.97 -7.34 6.42
CA ASN A 281 29.97 -8.43 5.47
C ASN A 281 30.38 -7.96 4.06
N LYS A 282 31.04 -8.82 3.30
CA LYS A 282 31.49 -8.48 1.93
C LYS A 282 30.32 -8.39 0.95
N GLU A 283 29.38 -9.32 1.05
CA GLU A 283 28.26 -9.48 0.14
C GLU A 283 26.92 -9.22 0.83
N TYR A 284 25.92 -8.83 0.04
CA TYR A 284 24.52 -8.84 0.47
C TYR A 284 23.99 -10.27 0.40
N LYS A 285 23.30 -10.71 1.45
CA LYS A 285 22.62 -12.01 1.52
C LYS A 285 21.37 -11.87 2.37
N ALA A 286 20.25 -12.47 1.95
CA ALA A 286 19.07 -12.60 2.80
C ALA A 286 19.02 -13.97 3.47
N MET A 287 18.36 -14.02 4.63
CA MET A 287 18.10 -15.27 5.34
C MET A 287 17.23 -16.18 4.46
N PRO A 288 17.59 -17.46 4.27
CA PRO A 288 16.77 -18.42 3.51
C PRO A 288 15.38 -18.57 4.13
N ILE A 289 14.36 -18.74 3.28
CA ILE A 289 12.98 -18.89 3.75
C ILE A 289 12.77 -20.20 4.52
N GLU A 290 13.66 -21.19 4.41
CA GLU A 290 13.58 -22.48 5.11
C GLU A 290 14.25 -22.48 6.50
N PHE A 291 14.89 -21.38 6.90
CA PHE A 291 15.51 -21.29 8.22
C PHE A 291 14.48 -21.51 9.33
N THR A 292 14.90 -22.16 10.42
CA THR A 292 14.18 -22.15 11.69
C THR A 292 14.50 -20.88 12.47
N SER A 293 13.72 -20.57 13.52
CA SER A 293 14.04 -19.46 14.42
C SER A 293 15.45 -19.58 15.02
N THR A 294 15.88 -20.80 15.36
CA THR A 294 17.24 -21.07 15.86
C THR A 294 18.31 -20.82 14.79
N ASP A 295 18.06 -21.16 13.53
CA ASP A 295 19.00 -20.87 12.44
C ASP A 295 19.15 -19.36 12.23
N MET A 296 18.06 -18.60 12.32
CA MET A 296 18.11 -17.14 12.25
C MET A 296 18.95 -16.56 13.41
N GLU A 297 18.67 -16.98 14.65
CA GLU A 297 19.38 -16.50 15.85
C GLU A 297 20.88 -16.84 15.86
N ASN A 298 21.28 -17.97 15.28
CA ASN A 298 22.68 -18.38 15.25
C ASN A 298 23.48 -17.69 14.13
N ASN A 299 22.82 -17.24 13.05
CA ASN A 299 23.49 -16.79 11.84
C ASN A 299 23.18 -15.34 11.44
N PHE A 300 22.37 -14.59 12.22
CA PHE A 300 21.90 -13.26 11.84
C PHE A 300 23.00 -12.27 11.45
N GLN A 301 24.19 -12.41 12.02
CA GLN A 301 25.33 -11.54 11.73
C GLN A 301 25.80 -11.60 10.28
N ASP A 302 25.47 -12.66 9.54
CA ASP A 302 25.93 -12.91 8.17
C ASP A 302 24.96 -12.38 7.11
N TYR A 303 23.79 -11.85 7.51
CA TYR A 303 22.71 -11.45 6.61
C TYR A 303 22.47 -9.95 6.60
N ALA A 304 22.08 -9.44 5.44
CA ALA A 304 21.74 -8.04 5.24
C ALA A 304 20.49 -7.64 6.03
N VAL A 305 20.45 -6.37 6.40
CA VAL A 305 19.33 -5.74 7.10
C VAL A 305 18.81 -4.58 6.27
N LEU A 306 17.58 -4.15 6.49
CA LEU A 306 17.04 -2.96 5.85
C LEU A 306 17.96 -1.75 6.09
N ASP A 307 18.16 -0.97 5.04
CA ASP A 307 19.05 0.19 5.04
C ASP A 307 18.66 1.21 6.13
N SER A 308 19.66 1.61 6.90
CA SER A 308 19.50 2.48 8.07
C SER A 308 19.06 3.90 7.70
N ALA A 309 19.60 4.45 6.60
CA ALA A 309 19.26 5.79 6.14
C ALA A 309 17.86 5.86 5.51
N THR A 310 17.44 4.82 4.79
CA THR A 310 16.12 4.75 4.14
C THR A 310 15.01 4.41 5.13
N PHE A 311 15.23 3.43 6.02
CA PHE A 311 14.15 2.86 6.82
C PHE A 311 14.28 3.07 8.33
N PHE A 312 15.41 2.70 8.95
CA PHE A 312 15.49 2.69 10.41
C PHE A 312 15.37 4.09 11.00
N ASP A 313 16.27 4.98 10.60
CA ASP A 313 16.47 6.28 11.24
C ASP A 313 16.02 7.43 10.33
N ASN A 314 14.99 7.16 9.53
CA ASN A 314 14.39 8.13 8.62
C ASN A 314 13.07 8.70 9.17
N VAL A 315 13.19 9.74 10.00
CA VAL A 315 12.03 10.48 10.56
C VAL A 315 11.26 11.28 9.50
N ALA A 316 11.85 11.47 8.32
CA ALA A 316 11.25 12.20 7.21
C ALA A 316 10.46 11.31 6.25
N THR A 317 10.41 9.98 6.50
CA THR A 317 9.64 9.04 5.68
C THR A 317 8.17 9.46 5.60
N PRO A 318 7.61 9.71 4.40
CA PRO A 318 6.22 10.07 4.24
C PRO A 318 5.29 8.85 4.25
N GLY A 319 4.02 9.10 4.51
CA GLY A 319 2.94 8.15 4.22
C GLY A 319 2.75 8.00 2.73
N ILE A 320 2.73 6.77 2.21
CA ILE A 320 2.58 6.50 0.78
C ILE A 320 1.13 6.17 0.48
N VAL A 321 0.42 7.08 -0.18
CA VAL A 321 -0.99 6.89 -0.53
C VAL A 321 -1.12 6.23 -1.90
N ILE A 322 -0.54 6.86 -2.92
CA ILE A 322 -0.39 6.32 -4.28
C ILE A 322 0.77 7.03 -4.98
N ASN A 323 1.52 6.31 -5.81
CA ASN A 323 2.71 6.82 -6.48
C ASN A 323 2.79 6.40 -7.96
N ALA A 324 3.69 7.05 -8.69
CA ALA A 324 3.86 6.86 -10.12
C ALA A 324 4.27 5.45 -10.52
N SER A 325 5.14 4.81 -9.73
CA SER A 325 5.60 3.45 -10.01
C SER A 325 4.44 2.46 -9.97
N GLU A 326 3.62 2.51 -8.91
CA GLU A 326 2.43 1.67 -8.78
C GLU A 326 1.47 1.84 -9.97
N VAL A 327 1.16 3.09 -10.32
CA VAL A 327 0.22 3.40 -11.41
C VAL A 327 0.74 2.92 -12.76
N ASN A 328 2.03 3.09 -13.03
CA ASN A 328 2.63 2.59 -14.27
C ASN A 328 2.68 1.06 -14.33
N PHE A 329 2.83 0.35 -13.20
CA PHE A 329 2.64 -1.10 -13.19
C PHE A 329 1.19 -1.52 -13.47
N ILE A 330 0.19 -0.76 -12.98
CA ILE A 330 -1.23 -1.02 -13.33
C ILE A 330 -1.47 -0.79 -14.82
N LYS A 331 -0.90 0.28 -15.39
CA LYS A 331 -0.94 0.57 -16.84
C LYS A 331 -0.29 -0.55 -17.65
N ALA A 332 0.87 -1.03 -17.21
CA ALA A 332 1.59 -2.12 -17.87
C ALA A 332 0.75 -3.39 -17.93
N GLU A 333 0.10 -3.78 -16.82
CA GLU A 333 -0.81 -4.93 -16.81
C GLU A 333 -2.01 -4.71 -17.73
N ALA A 334 -2.63 -3.52 -17.70
CA ALA A 334 -3.78 -3.21 -18.55
C ALA A 334 -3.43 -3.31 -20.05
N HIS A 335 -2.31 -2.73 -20.47
CA HIS A 335 -1.85 -2.79 -21.86
C HIS A 335 -1.43 -4.21 -22.26
N LEU A 336 -0.82 -4.98 -21.36
CA LEU A 336 -0.47 -6.38 -21.63
C LEU A 336 -1.72 -7.24 -21.86
N ARG A 337 -2.79 -6.98 -21.10
CA ARG A 337 -4.05 -7.74 -21.20
C ARG A 337 -4.94 -7.32 -22.36
N TRP A 338 -5.06 -6.01 -22.59
CA TRP A 338 -6.13 -5.45 -23.43
C TRP A 338 -5.65 -4.40 -24.43
N GLY A 339 -4.39 -3.96 -24.33
CA GLY A 339 -3.79 -2.98 -25.23
C GLY A 339 -2.81 -3.65 -26.18
N ASN A 340 -1.62 -3.08 -26.28
CA ASN A 340 -0.51 -3.62 -27.06
C ASN A 340 0.76 -3.74 -26.22
N GLU A 341 1.67 -4.59 -26.68
CA GLU A 341 2.92 -4.89 -25.98
C GLU A 341 3.88 -3.69 -25.88
N ALA A 342 3.90 -2.78 -26.86
CA ALA A 342 4.79 -1.63 -26.84
C ALA A 342 4.42 -0.68 -25.69
N ASP A 343 3.14 -0.35 -25.53
CA ASP A 343 2.64 0.46 -24.42
C ASP A 343 2.83 -0.25 -23.08
N ALA A 344 2.64 -1.57 -23.04
CA ALA A 344 2.91 -2.37 -21.84
C ALA A 344 4.38 -2.27 -21.41
N LYS A 345 5.32 -2.40 -22.36
CA LYS A 345 6.75 -2.23 -22.11
C LYS A 345 7.06 -0.82 -21.63
N THR A 346 6.58 0.21 -22.32
CA THR A 346 6.82 1.60 -21.93
C THR A 346 6.34 1.88 -20.51
N ALA A 347 5.14 1.42 -20.14
CA ALA A 347 4.61 1.59 -18.79
C ALA A 347 5.43 0.78 -17.77
N TYR A 348 5.80 -0.46 -18.07
CA TYR A 348 6.62 -1.29 -17.18
C TYR A 348 7.99 -0.64 -16.91
N ASP A 349 8.70 -0.27 -17.96
CA ASP A 349 10.02 0.36 -17.87
C ASP A 349 9.94 1.63 -17.02
N LEU A 350 8.96 2.50 -17.28
CA LEU A 350 8.74 3.71 -16.51
C LEU A 350 8.46 3.39 -15.02
N GLY A 351 7.64 2.38 -14.75
CA GLY A 351 7.36 1.90 -13.38
C GLY A 351 8.62 1.47 -12.64
N VAL A 352 9.51 0.72 -13.29
CA VAL A 352 10.81 0.31 -12.71
C VAL A 352 11.73 1.50 -12.46
N LYS A 353 11.89 2.40 -13.43
CA LYS A 353 12.70 3.63 -13.29
C LYS A 353 12.21 4.53 -12.16
N GLN A 354 10.89 4.66 -12.03
CA GLN A 354 10.26 5.43 -10.96
C GLN A 354 10.43 4.75 -9.61
N SER A 355 10.35 3.41 -9.53
CA SER A 355 10.65 2.69 -8.29
C SER A 355 12.09 2.95 -7.83
N ILE A 356 13.08 2.91 -8.74
CA ILE A 356 14.47 3.19 -8.38
C ILE A 356 14.57 4.62 -7.84
N THR A 357 14.02 5.58 -8.56
CA THR A 357 14.03 7.00 -8.15
C THR A 357 13.35 7.21 -6.80
N PHE A 358 12.24 6.53 -6.54
CA PHE A 358 11.47 6.63 -5.30
C PHE A 358 12.29 6.22 -4.07
N TYR A 359 12.99 5.09 -4.12
CA TYR A 359 13.77 4.64 -2.95
C TYR A 359 15.03 5.46 -2.71
N TYR A 360 15.70 5.91 -3.77
CA TYR A 360 16.78 6.89 -3.61
C TYR A 360 16.28 8.22 -3.05
N TYR A 361 15.07 8.64 -3.43
CA TYR A 361 14.43 9.81 -2.81
C TYR A 361 14.17 9.59 -1.32
N LEU A 362 13.60 8.45 -0.91
CA LEU A 362 13.39 8.13 0.51
C LEU A 362 14.71 8.14 1.29
N ASN A 363 15.75 7.50 0.77
CA ASN A 363 17.08 7.50 1.37
C ASN A 363 17.62 8.92 1.59
N ASN A 364 17.49 9.80 0.59
CA ASN A 364 17.96 11.18 0.64
C ASN A 364 17.06 12.13 1.45
N LEU A 365 15.89 11.69 1.93
CA LEU A 365 15.11 12.43 2.93
C LEU A 365 15.73 12.34 4.33
N ASN A 366 16.66 11.41 4.56
CA ASN A 366 17.25 11.23 5.87
C ASN A 366 17.95 12.50 6.36
N THR A 367 17.66 12.91 7.60
CA THR A 367 18.27 14.07 8.26
C THR A 367 19.07 13.71 9.51
N SER A 368 19.31 12.42 9.76
CA SER A 368 19.96 11.90 10.97
C SER A 368 21.49 11.92 10.92
N GLY A 369 22.08 12.37 9.81
CA GLY A 369 23.53 12.37 9.59
C GLY A 369 24.09 11.02 9.15
N LEU A 370 23.23 10.03 8.89
CA LEU A 370 23.62 8.77 8.24
C LEU A 370 24.04 9.01 6.78
N LYS A 371 24.88 8.12 6.27
CA LYS A 371 25.30 8.14 4.86
C LYS A 371 24.08 7.89 3.98
N THR A 372 23.83 8.80 3.03
CA THR A 372 22.87 8.58 1.96
C THR A 372 23.59 8.12 0.70
N GLU A 373 22.87 7.39 -0.15
CA GLU A 373 23.38 6.87 -1.41
C GLU A 373 23.06 7.83 -2.57
N GLN A 374 24.02 7.97 -3.48
CA GLN A 374 23.84 8.72 -4.71
C GLN A 374 22.99 7.91 -5.69
N LYS A 375 21.91 8.52 -6.21
CA LYS A 375 21.10 7.91 -7.27
C LYS A 375 21.97 7.60 -8.51
N PRO A 376 21.91 6.38 -9.08
CA PRO A 376 22.59 6.03 -10.31
C PRO A 376 22.16 6.94 -11.46
N THR A 377 23.05 7.10 -12.44
CA THR A 377 22.77 7.90 -13.64
C THR A 377 21.68 7.24 -14.49
N GLU A 378 21.06 8.02 -15.38
CA GLU A 378 19.99 7.50 -16.25
C GLU A 378 20.50 6.40 -17.19
N GLU A 379 21.79 6.42 -17.55
CA GLU A 379 22.42 5.38 -18.35
C GLU A 379 22.47 4.05 -17.59
N ILE A 380 22.84 4.06 -16.30
CA ILE A 380 22.86 2.85 -15.46
C ILE A 380 21.44 2.32 -15.27
N ILE A 381 20.49 3.21 -14.99
CA ILE A 381 19.08 2.84 -14.79
C ILE A 381 18.48 2.25 -16.08
N SER A 382 18.75 2.86 -17.23
CA SER A 382 18.28 2.35 -18.53
C SER A 382 18.93 1.02 -18.87
N ALA A 383 20.23 0.88 -18.63
CA ALA A 383 20.93 -0.40 -18.83
C ALA A 383 20.35 -1.52 -17.94
N PHE A 384 19.99 -1.22 -16.69
CA PHE A 384 19.31 -2.19 -15.81
C PHE A 384 17.95 -2.61 -16.35
N VAL A 385 17.13 -1.65 -16.81
CA VAL A 385 15.80 -1.94 -17.36
C VAL A 385 15.90 -2.76 -18.65
N ASP A 386 16.89 -2.47 -19.51
CA ASP A 386 17.00 -3.10 -20.83
C ASP A 386 17.85 -4.39 -20.85
N ASN A 387 18.79 -4.55 -19.92
CA ASN A 387 19.80 -5.62 -19.94
C ASN A 387 19.98 -6.34 -18.59
N SER A 388 18.89 -6.74 -17.94
CA SER A 388 18.94 -7.53 -16.70
C SER A 388 17.86 -8.61 -16.65
N ALA A 389 17.84 -9.40 -15.57
CA ALA A 389 16.74 -10.34 -15.31
C ALA A 389 15.39 -9.62 -15.05
N ALA A 390 15.39 -8.30 -14.86
CA ALA A 390 14.20 -7.47 -14.77
C ALA A 390 13.73 -6.92 -16.14
N SER A 391 14.39 -7.24 -17.25
CA SER A 391 13.99 -6.73 -18.56
C SER A 391 12.69 -7.33 -19.06
N PHE A 392 11.83 -6.50 -19.65
CA PHE A 392 10.49 -6.86 -20.11
C PHE A 392 10.51 -7.79 -21.33
N THR A 393 10.78 -9.07 -21.08
CA THR A 393 11.01 -10.09 -22.11
C THR A 393 10.22 -11.36 -21.78
N GLY A 394 10.10 -12.26 -22.76
CA GLY A 394 9.34 -13.51 -22.64
C GLY A 394 7.90 -13.40 -23.15
N ASP A 395 7.12 -14.45 -22.90
CA ASP A 395 5.70 -14.51 -23.24
C ASP A 395 4.82 -13.64 -22.31
N ALA A 396 3.52 -13.58 -22.58
CA ALA A 396 2.59 -12.78 -21.79
C ALA A 396 2.54 -13.21 -20.30
N THR A 397 2.69 -14.51 -20.02
CA THR A 397 2.72 -15.03 -18.65
C THR A 397 3.96 -14.54 -17.91
N LYS A 398 5.14 -14.62 -18.55
CA LYS A 398 6.38 -14.14 -17.94
C LYS A 398 6.39 -12.63 -17.76
N LYS A 399 5.87 -11.88 -18.74
CA LYS A 399 5.72 -10.42 -18.65
C LYS A 399 4.80 -10.00 -17.50
N LEU A 400 3.69 -10.71 -17.30
CA LEU A 400 2.81 -10.48 -16.15
C LEU A 400 3.54 -10.77 -14.83
N GLU A 401 4.29 -11.87 -14.75
CA GLU A 401 5.11 -12.18 -13.57
C GLU A 401 6.13 -11.07 -13.28
N LEU A 402 6.80 -10.53 -14.30
CA LEU A 402 7.72 -9.40 -14.15
C LEU A 402 7.00 -8.15 -13.61
N ILE A 403 5.86 -7.77 -14.20
CA ILE A 403 5.06 -6.61 -13.76
C ILE A 403 4.69 -6.75 -12.28
N ILE A 404 4.10 -7.88 -11.88
CA ILE A 404 3.63 -8.07 -10.50
C ILE A 404 4.81 -8.21 -9.53
N THR A 405 5.90 -8.87 -9.92
CA THR A 405 7.09 -9.01 -9.07
C THR A 405 7.76 -7.67 -8.81
N GLN A 406 7.89 -6.81 -9.83
CA GLN A 406 8.46 -5.47 -9.68
C GLN A 406 7.54 -4.54 -8.87
N LYS A 407 6.21 -4.67 -9.04
CA LYS A 407 5.23 -3.95 -8.23
C LYS A 407 5.27 -4.39 -6.76
N TRP A 408 5.36 -5.69 -6.49
CA TRP A 408 5.53 -6.26 -5.15
C TRP A 408 6.83 -5.78 -4.48
N LEU A 409 7.94 -5.78 -5.21
CA LEU A 409 9.22 -5.24 -4.73
C LEU A 409 9.09 -3.74 -4.41
N HIS A 410 8.47 -2.98 -5.31
CA HIS A 410 8.23 -1.55 -5.12
C HIS A 410 7.37 -1.24 -3.89
N PHE A 411 6.36 -2.06 -3.59
CA PHE A 411 5.58 -1.87 -2.38
C PHE A 411 6.41 -2.12 -1.11
N GLY A 412 7.28 -3.13 -1.15
CA GLY A 412 8.05 -3.56 0.02
C GLY A 412 7.17 -3.73 1.26
N TYR A 413 7.75 -3.54 2.45
CA TYR A 413 6.95 -3.56 3.68
C TYR A 413 6.13 -2.27 3.87
N LEU A 414 6.53 -1.15 3.25
CA LEU A 414 5.86 0.16 3.37
C LEU A 414 4.42 0.16 2.82
N GLN A 415 4.15 -0.68 1.83
CA GLN A 415 2.81 -0.84 1.26
C GLN A 415 2.39 -2.32 1.20
N ALA A 416 2.83 -3.13 2.17
CA ALA A 416 2.57 -4.57 2.17
C ALA A 416 1.06 -4.92 2.16
N GLN A 417 0.20 -4.02 2.64
CA GLN A 417 -1.23 -4.18 2.52
C GLN A 417 -1.70 -4.22 1.05
N GLN A 418 -1.18 -3.32 0.20
CA GLN A 418 -1.45 -3.36 -1.23
C GLN A 418 -0.79 -4.56 -1.90
N ALA A 419 0.42 -4.94 -1.45
CA ALA A 419 1.09 -6.15 -1.92
C ALA A 419 0.27 -7.41 -1.62
N TRP A 420 -0.38 -7.49 -0.45
CA TRP A 420 -1.19 -8.65 -0.07
C TRP A 420 -2.49 -8.74 -0.86
N SER A 421 -3.13 -7.60 -1.13
CA SER A 421 -4.27 -7.59 -2.06
C SER A 421 -3.86 -8.00 -3.48
N GLU A 422 -2.71 -7.55 -4.00
CA GLU A 422 -2.24 -7.94 -5.34
C GLU A 422 -1.81 -9.40 -5.39
N TYR A 423 -1.13 -9.88 -4.34
CA TYR A 423 -0.73 -11.28 -4.22
C TYR A 423 -1.94 -12.20 -4.24
N ARG A 424 -3.00 -11.89 -3.46
CA ARG A 424 -4.26 -12.68 -3.50
C ARG A 424 -4.93 -12.61 -4.87
N ARG A 425 -4.95 -11.45 -5.52
CA ARG A 425 -5.58 -11.29 -6.84
C ARG A 425 -4.88 -12.10 -7.93
N THR A 426 -3.55 -12.18 -7.86
CA THR A 426 -2.71 -12.66 -8.98
C THR A 426 -2.01 -13.98 -8.73
N GLU A 427 -1.81 -14.34 -7.47
CA GLU A 427 -0.89 -15.37 -6.97
C GLU A 427 0.56 -15.17 -7.41
N LEU A 428 0.98 -13.89 -7.51
CA LEU A 428 2.31 -13.47 -7.92
C LEU A 428 2.88 -12.42 -6.93
N PRO A 429 4.21 -12.40 -6.70
CA PRO A 429 5.20 -13.36 -7.20
C PRO A 429 5.00 -14.78 -6.64
N LYS A 430 5.64 -15.79 -7.22
CA LYS A 430 5.52 -17.19 -6.76
C LYS A 430 6.34 -17.41 -5.48
N LEU A 431 5.73 -17.12 -4.35
CA LEU A 431 6.32 -17.25 -3.02
C LEU A 431 6.20 -18.68 -2.47
N THR A 432 7.25 -19.15 -1.81
CA THR A 432 7.26 -20.43 -1.06
C THR A 432 6.96 -20.14 0.41
N PHE A 433 5.88 -20.72 0.96
CA PHE A 433 5.52 -20.54 2.37
C PHE A 433 5.90 -21.76 3.20
N GLN A 434 6.47 -21.53 4.38
CA GLN A 434 6.58 -22.57 5.41
C GLN A 434 5.19 -22.92 5.94
N THR A 435 4.98 -24.18 6.33
CA THR A 435 3.72 -24.60 6.96
C THR A 435 3.80 -24.42 8.47
N ALA A 436 2.89 -23.63 9.05
CA ALA A 436 2.82 -23.46 10.50
C ALA A 436 2.18 -24.69 11.18
N GLY A 437 2.64 -25.06 12.38
CA GLY A 437 2.12 -26.22 13.11
C GLY A 437 0.76 -26.00 13.82
N LEU A 438 0.28 -24.76 13.94
CA LEU A 438 -1.00 -24.49 14.62
C LEU A 438 -2.19 -24.88 13.74
N VAL A 439 -3.10 -25.68 14.31
CA VAL A 439 -4.34 -26.13 13.65
C VAL A 439 -5.13 -24.92 13.16
N ASN A 440 -5.61 -24.98 11.92
CA ASN A 440 -6.28 -23.91 11.18
C ASN A 440 -5.40 -22.72 10.75
N TYR A 441 -4.13 -22.63 11.17
CA TYR A 441 -3.22 -21.51 10.83
C TYR A 441 -1.99 -21.94 10.02
N ALA A 442 -2.08 -23.08 9.34
CA ALA A 442 -0.96 -23.67 8.62
C ALA A 442 -0.41 -22.79 7.47
N ASN A 443 -1.27 -21.96 6.86
CA ASN A 443 -0.94 -21.11 5.71
C ASN A 443 -1.37 -19.65 5.95
N PRO A 444 -0.82 -18.69 5.18
CA PRO A 444 -1.31 -17.31 5.15
C PRO A 444 -2.81 -17.24 4.87
N PRO A 445 -3.55 -16.35 5.54
CA PRO A 445 -4.99 -16.23 5.34
C PRO A 445 -5.34 -15.56 4.01
N LYS A 446 -6.59 -15.75 3.57
CA LYS A 446 -7.20 -15.03 2.43
C LYS A 446 -7.90 -13.74 2.85
N ARG A 447 -8.22 -13.59 4.14
CA ARG A 447 -8.75 -12.38 4.78
C ARG A 447 -8.43 -12.36 6.28
N LEU A 448 -8.56 -11.20 6.90
CA LEU A 448 -8.65 -11.08 8.35
C LEU A 448 -10.08 -11.40 8.79
N THR A 449 -10.22 -11.96 9.99
CA THR A 449 -11.53 -12.15 10.63
C THR A 449 -11.97 -10.86 11.29
N TYR A 450 -13.29 -10.68 11.44
CA TYR A 450 -13.81 -9.54 12.18
C TYR A 450 -13.31 -9.58 13.64
N PRO A 451 -13.05 -8.42 14.27
CA PRO A 451 -12.67 -8.39 15.68
C PRO A 451 -13.71 -9.07 16.57
N SER A 452 -13.26 -9.75 17.61
CA SER A 452 -14.14 -10.43 18.58
C SER A 452 -15.23 -9.50 19.18
N THR A 453 -14.99 -8.19 19.21
CA THR A 453 -15.95 -7.18 19.66
C THR A 453 -17.16 -7.02 18.75
N GLU A 454 -17.07 -7.28 17.43
CA GLU A 454 -18.26 -7.26 16.56
C GLU A 454 -19.20 -8.42 16.89
N VAL A 455 -18.61 -9.58 17.24
CA VAL A 455 -19.37 -10.77 17.65
C VAL A 455 -20.18 -10.50 18.92
N SER A 456 -19.65 -9.72 19.87
CA SER A 456 -20.35 -9.39 21.11
C SER A 456 -21.25 -8.16 20.99
N ASN A 457 -20.77 -7.06 20.40
CA ASN A 457 -21.46 -5.77 20.43
C ASN A 457 -22.48 -5.60 19.30
N ASN A 458 -22.21 -6.16 18.12
CA ASN A 458 -23.06 -6.08 16.92
C ASN A 458 -23.63 -7.45 16.51
N ASN A 459 -23.84 -8.34 17.48
CA ASN A 459 -24.13 -9.76 17.25
C ASN A 459 -25.24 -10.03 16.22
N VAL A 460 -26.36 -9.30 16.29
CA VAL A 460 -27.52 -9.49 15.40
C VAL A 460 -27.12 -9.30 13.93
N ASN A 461 -26.41 -8.22 13.61
CA ASN A 461 -25.94 -7.98 12.24
C ASN A 461 -24.77 -8.88 11.88
N TYR A 462 -23.90 -9.20 12.84
CA TYR A 462 -22.79 -10.13 12.65
C TYR A 462 -23.27 -11.53 12.20
N GLN A 463 -24.43 -12.01 12.69
CA GLN A 463 -24.95 -13.32 12.26
C GLN A 463 -25.17 -13.40 10.74
N ALA A 464 -25.44 -12.28 10.05
CA ALA A 464 -25.61 -12.26 8.60
C ALA A 464 -24.31 -12.53 7.83
N VAL A 465 -23.15 -12.26 8.44
CA VAL A 465 -21.81 -12.43 7.82
C VAL A 465 -20.98 -13.53 8.47
N LYS A 466 -21.45 -14.15 9.55
CA LYS A 466 -20.73 -15.18 10.31
C LYS A 466 -20.21 -16.34 9.46
N SER A 467 -20.98 -16.78 8.45
CA SER A 467 -20.54 -17.85 7.55
C SER A 467 -19.39 -17.44 6.63
N LYS A 468 -19.22 -16.14 6.37
CA LYS A 468 -18.12 -15.57 5.58
C LYS A 468 -16.89 -15.25 6.44
N ASP A 469 -17.04 -15.13 7.75
CA ASP A 469 -15.99 -14.74 8.70
C ASP A 469 -15.05 -15.91 9.05
N THR A 470 -14.39 -16.43 8.03
CA THR A 470 -13.32 -17.42 8.17
C THR A 470 -12.09 -16.94 7.44
N ARG A 471 -10.90 -17.37 7.89
CA ARG A 471 -9.62 -16.94 7.32
C ARG A 471 -9.41 -17.40 5.88
N ASP A 472 -10.11 -18.45 5.46
CA ASP A 472 -9.99 -19.04 4.12
C ASP A 472 -11.09 -18.57 3.15
N THR A 473 -12.12 -17.87 3.66
CA THR A 473 -13.10 -17.22 2.80
C THR A 473 -12.42 -16.12 1.98
N LYS A 474 -12.51 -16.21 0.67
CA LYS A 474 -11.94 -15.21 -0.25
C LYS A 474 -12.74 -13.91 -0.23
N ILE A 475 -12.04 -12.79 -0.41
CA ILE A 475 -12.66 -11.50 -0.75
C ILE A 475 -13.28 -11.62 -2.15
N PHE A 476 -14.36 -10.90 -2.45
CA PHE A 476 -15.14 -11.11 -3.69
C PHE A 476 -14.32 -11.03 -4.99
N TRP A 477 -13.24 -10.25 -5.01
CA TRP A 477 -12.35 -10.10 -6.17
C TRP A 477 -11.25 -11.17 -6.24
N ASP A 478 -11.02 -11.93 -5.18
CA ASP A 478 -10.07 -13.05 -5.10
C ASP A 478 -10.76 -14.32 -5.61
N ILE A 479 -10.64 -14.57 -6.91
CA ILE A 479 -11.28 -15.72 -7.59
C ILE A 479 -10.28 -16.77 -8.10
N LYS A 480 -8.97 -16.54 -7.93
CA LYS A 480 -7.93 -17.45 -8.43
C LYS A 480 -7.71 -18.65 -7.52
#